data_AF-A0A2G1YPK7-F1
#
_entry.id   AF-A0A2G1YPK7-F1
#
_cell.length_a   1.000
_cell.length_b   1.000
_cell.length_c   1.000
_cell.angle_alpha   90.00
_cell.angle_beta   90.00
_cell.angle_gamma   90.00
#
_symmetry.space_group_name_H-M   'P 1'
#
loop_
_entity.id
_entity.type
_entity.pdbx_description
1 polymer ?
#
loop_
_entity_poly.entity_id
_entity_poly.type
_entity_poly.pdbx_seq_one_letter_code
_entity_poly.pdbx_strand_id
1 'polypeptide(L)'
;MDKTKTLESIQNARRAHEAQMSKIKAAINGDKVENPTAVAKTKCTFGKWLYNDENRLRDILGSLFYDNMEVLHAKWHTEYFKLFEIFFKEEKKGFFSKILGSSKVSEMELDKAKLYYSELEETTKELLKALGSSERRIGALPESKFY
;
A
#
# COMPACT_ATOMS: atom_id res chain seq x y z
N MET A 1 -4.55 -23.56 1.36
CA MET A 1 -3.64 -22.42 1.59
C MET A 1 -2.48 -22.93 2.44
N ASP A 2 -1.29 -22.32 2.44
CA ASP A 2 -0.18 -22.79 3.28
C ASP A 2 0.08 -21.77 4.40
N LYS A 3 0.25 -22.21 5.65
CA LYS A 3 0.40 -21.31 6.81
C LYS A 3 1.66 -20.46 6.69
N THR A 4 2.79 -21.08 6.33
CA THR A 4 4.08 -20.39 6.16
C THR A 4 3.97 -19.31 5.08
N LYS A 5 3.47 -19.66 3.90
CA LYS A 5 3.25 -18.70 2.80
C LYS A 5 2.26 -17.60 3.18
N THR A 6 1.27 -17.89 4.02
CA THR A 6 0.32 -16.90 4.53
C THR A 6 1.01 -15.89 5.44
N LEU A 7 1.81 -16.35 6.40
CA LEU A 7 2.61 -15.49 7.27
C LEU A 7 3.59 -14.64 6.46
N GLU A 8 4.30 -15.24 5.51
CA GLU A 8 5.21 -14.53 4.62
C GLU A 8 4.48 -13.46 3.81
N SER A 9 3.27 -13.74 3.32
CA SER A 9 2.47 -12.77 2.57
C SER A 9 2.09 -11.56 3.42
N ILE A 10 1.71 -11.77 4.69
CA ILE A 10 1.41 -10.69 5.65
C ILE A 10 2.66 -9.88 6.00
N GLN A 11 3.80 -10.54 6.25
CA GLN A 11 5.08 -9.88 6.54
C GLN A 11 5.59 -9.07 5.34
N ASN A 12 5.48 -9.64 4.13
CA ASN A 12 5.80 -8.95 2.88
C ASN A 12 4.91 -7.73 2.66
N ALA A 13 3.62 -7.82 3.01
CA ALA A 13 2.72 -6.68 2.96
C ALA A 13 3.20 -5.54 3.87
N ARG A 14 3.57 -5.84 5.12
CA ARG A 14 4.10 -4.83 6.05
C ARG A 14 5.30 -4.10 5.46
N ARG A 15 6.32 -4.87 5.03
CA ARG A 15 7.54 -4.34 4.42
C ARG A 15 7.26 -3.50 3.17
N ALA A 16 6.33 -3.94 2.32
CA ALA A 16 5.99 -3.25 1.08
C ALA A 16 5.34 -1.88 1.34
N HIS A 17 4.43 -1.78 2.31
CA HIS A 17 3.79 -0.51 2.66
C HIS A 17 4.77 0.45 3.35
N GLU A 18 5.63 -0.05 4.25
CA GLU A 18 6.71 0.75 4.87
C GLU A 18 7.70 1.28 3.82
N ALA A 19 8.10 0.42 2.88
CA ALA A 19 8.97 0.81 1.78
C ALA A 19 8.32 1.89 0.89
N GLN A 20 7.01 1.78 0.64
CA GLN A 20 6.30 2.79 -0.14
C GLN A 20 6.17 4.13 0.61
N MET A 21 5.99 4.13 1.93
CA MET A 21 6.05 5.36 2.72
C MET A 21 7.42 6.03 2.63
N SER A 22 8.49 5.24 2.71
CA SER A 22 9.87 5.73 2.57
C SER A 22 10.10 6.36 1.19
N LYS A 23 9.58 5.73 0.13
CA LYS A 23 9.59 6.25 -1.24
C LYS A 23 8.84 7.59 -1.36
N ILE A 24 7.66 7.71 -0.77
CA ILE A 24 6.90 8.98 -0.82
C ILE A 24 7.66 10.07 -0.08
N LYS A 25 8.27 9.77 1.07
CA LYS A 25 9.10 10.72 1.82
C LYS A 25 10.31 11.20 1.00
N ALA A 26 10.98 10.30 0.29
CA ALA A 26 12.06 10.66 -0.64
C ALA A 26 11.56 11.59 -1.76
N ALA A 27 10.39 11.28 -2.36
CA ALA A 27 9.78 12.13 -3.39
C ALA A 27 9.42 13.54 -2.87
N ILE A 28 8.90 13.65 -1.65
CA ILE A 28 8.65 14.95 -0.97
C ILE A 28 9.95 15.75 -0.80
N ASN A 29 11.07 15.08 -0.57
CA ASN A 29 12.39 15.71 -0.43
C ASN A 29 13.05 16.04 -1.78
N GLY A 30 12.40 15.71 -2.90
CA GLY A 30 12.90 15.98 -4.26
C GLY A 30 13.71 14.85 -4.88
N ASP A 31 13.79 13.69 -4.25
CA ASP A 31 14.50 12.53 -4.81
C ASP A 31 13.69 11.90 -5.95
N LYS A 32 14.39 11.45 -7.00
CA LYS A 32 13.77 10.64 -8.05
C LYS A 32 13.48 9.25 -7.51
N VAL A 33 12.22 8.82 -7.59
CA VAL A 33 11.77 7.52 -7.11
C VAL A 33 11.22 6.70 -8.27
N GLU A 34 11.64 5.44 -8.34
CA GLU A 34 11.20 4.51 -9.37
C GLU A 34 10.36 3.38 -8.77
N ASN A 35 9.55 2.75 -9.63
CA ASN A 35 8.72 1.60 -9.28
C ASN A 35 7.84 1.82 -8.02
N PRO A 36 6.95 2.84 -8.04
CA PRO A 36 5.97 3.01 -6.97
C PRO A 36 5.01 1.81 -6.90
N THR A 37 4.45 1.57 -5.72
CA THR A 37 3.35 0.60 -5.54
C THR A 37 2.20 0.90 -6.49
N ALA A 38 1.54 -0.12 -7.02
CA ALA A 38 0.38 0.08 -7.89
C ALA A 38 -0.76 0.80 -7.15
N VAL A 39 -1.38 1.80 -7.78
CA VAL A 39 -2.47 2.59 -7.17
C VAL A 39 -3.71 1.77 -6.85
N ALA A 40 -4.06 0.83 -7.72
CA ALA A 40 -5.22 -0.03 -7.52
C ALA A 40 -4.91 -1.05 -6.41
N LYS A 41 -5.77 -1.07 -5.37
CA LYS A 41 -5.60 -1.98 -4.21
C LYS A 41 -5.51 -3.46 -4.60
N THR A 42 -6.09 -3.87 -5.74
CA THR A 42 -6.03 -5.26 -6.23
C THR A 42 -4.80 -5.56 -7.07
N LYS A 43 -3.96 -4.55 -7.37
CA LYS A 43 -2.79 -4.67 -8.25
C LYS A 43 -1.46 -4.59 -7.51
N CYS A 44 -1.44 -4.15 -6.25
CA CYS A 44 -0.25 -4.30 -5.40
C CYS A 44 -0.02 -5.80 -5.08
N THR A 45 1.21 -6.19 -4.72
CA THR A 45 1.56 -7.59 -4.45
C THR A 45 0.65 -8.21 -3.38
N PHE A 46 0.40 -7.46 -2.30
CA PHE A 46 -0.50 -7.89 -1.24
C PHE A 46 -1.94 -8.02 -1.72
N GLY A 47 -2.44 -7.04 -2.48
CA GLY A 47 -3.77 -7.06 -3.05
C GLY A 47 -4.03 -8.22 -4.00
N LYS A 48 -3.07 -8.51 -4.89
CA LYS A 48 -3.15 -9.67 -5.78
C LYS A 48 -3.30 -10.98 -5.02
N TRP A 49 -2.67 -11.07 -3.85
CA TRP A 49 -2.79 -12.24 -2.97
C TRP A 49 -4.11 -12.21 -2.17
N LEU A 50 -4.44 -11.08 -1.55
CA LEU A 50 -5.60 -10.93 -0.65
C LEU A 50 -6.93 -11.12 -1.37
N TYR A 51 -7.06 -10.54 -2.58
CA TYR A 51 -8.28 -10.55 -3.37
C TYR A 51 -8.29 -11.66 -4.44
N ASN A 52 -7.43 -12.67 -4.31
CA ASN A 52 -7.51 -13.87 -5.14
C ASN A 52 -8.76 -14.68 -4.71
N ASP A 53 -9.54 -15.19 -5.66
CA ASP A 53 -10.75 -15.96 -5.39
C ASP A 53 -10.50 -17.26 -4.59
N GLU A 54 -9.29 -17.80 -4.67
CA GLU A 54 -8.85 -18.98 -3.89
C GLU A 54 -8.39 -18.61 -2.46
N ASN A 55 -8.37 -17.31 -2.11
CA ASN A 55 -7.92 -16.84 -0.81
C ASN A 55 -8.99 -17.07 0.28
N ARG A 56 -8.70 -18.02 1.18
CA ARG A 56 -9.54 -18.39 2.33
C ARG A 56 -9.19 -17.64 3.62
N LEU A 57 -8.44 -16.52 3.55
CA LEU A 57 -7.94 -15.83 4.74
C LEU A 57 -9.07 -15.33 5.63
N ARG A 58 -10.20 -14.91 5.04
CA ARG A 58 -11.37 -14.47 5.81
C ARG A 58 -11.92 -15.58 6.72
N ASP A 59 -11.94 -16.83 6.24
CA ASP A 59 -12.39 -17.98 7.02
C ASP A 59 -11.40 -18.33 8.14
N ILE A 60 -10.10 -18.18 7.85
CA ILE A 60 -9.00 -18.51 8.78
C ILE A 60 -8.90 -17.46 9.90
N LEU A 61 -8.87 -16.18 9.54
CA LEU A 61 -8.77 -15.07 10.49
C LEU A 61 -10.10 -14.79 11.20
N GLY A 62 -11.22 -15.05 10.54
CA GLY A 62 -12.53 -14.57 10.93
C GLY A 62 -12.79 -13.14 10.42
N SER A 63 -14.08 -12.81 10.24
CA SER A 63 -14.55 -11.54 9.67
C SER A 63 -13.98 -10.31 10.37
N LEU A 64 -13.93 -10.29 11.70
CA LEU A 64 -13.45 -9.12 12.45
C LEU A 64 -12.02 -8.69 12.06
N PHE A 65 -11.10 -9.65 11.97
CA PHE A 65 -9.70 -9.35 11.64
C PHE A 65 -9.52 -9.07 10.16
N TYR A 66 -10.17 -9.87 9.31
CA TYR A 66 -10.09 -9.72 7.87
C TYR A 66 -10.71 -8.41 7.40
N ASP A 67 -11.95 -8.12 7.79
CA ASP A 67 -12.70 -6.97 7.32
C ASP A 67 -12.01 -5.66 7.79
N ASN A 68 -11.47 -5.63 9.02
CA ASN A 68 -10.69 -4.47 9.49
C ASN A 68 -9.41 -4.25 8.66
N MET A 69 -8.67 -5.32 8.36
CA MET A 69 -7.48 -5.23 7.52
C MET A 69 -7.81 -4.79 6.08
N GLU A 70 -8.90 -5.29 5.51
CA GLU A 70 -9.37 -4.97 4.17
C GLU A 70 -9.76 -3.48 4.06
N VAL A 71 -10.53 -2.98 5.03
CA VAL A 71 -10.93 -1.57 5.09
C VAL A 71 -9.71 -0.66 5.19
N LEU A 72 -8.75 -0.99 6.06
CA LEU A 72 -7.52 -0.21 6.20
C LEU A 72 -6.66 -0.24 4.93
N HIS A 73 -6.57 -1.39 4.25
CA HIS A 73 -5.87 -1.52 2.98
C HIS A 73 -6.53 -0.69 1.87
N ALA A 74 -7.86 -0.72 1.78
CA ALA A 74 -8.61 0.08 0.81
C ALA A 74 -8.46 1.59 1.09
N LYS A 75 -8.53 2.00 2.37
CA LYS A 75 -8.31 3.38 2.81
C LYS A 75 -6.90 3.85 2.45
N TRP A 76 -5.89 3.03 2.75
CA TRP A 76 -4.49 3.32 2.43
C TRP A 76 -4.31 3.61 0.94
N HIS A 77 -4.86 2.77 0.06
CA HIS A 77 -4.78 2.99 -1.39
C HIS A 77 -5.52 4.25 -1.86
N THR A 78 -6.61 4.62 -1.20
CA THR A 78 -7.37 5.85 -1.50
C THR A 78 -6.57 7.09 -1.16
N GLU A 79 -5.93 7.12 0.00
CA GLU A 79 -5.07 8.23 0.43
C GLU A 79 -3.78 8.28 -0.39
N TYR A 80 -3.17 7.12 -0.64
CA TYR A 80 -1.98 6.97 -1.46
C TYR A 80 -2.18 7.52 -2.88
N PHE A 81 -3.36 7.32 -3.48
CA PHE A 81 -3.66 7.83 -4.80
C PHE A 81 -3.47 9.35 -4.92
N LYS A 82 -3.79 10.13 -3.88
CA LYS A 82 -3.60 11.59 -3.87
C LYS A 82 -2.12 11.96 -4.03
N LEU A 83 -1.23 11.23 -3.34
CA LEU A 83 0.22 11.40 -3.42
C LEU A 83 0.78 10.85 -4.74
N PHE A 84 0.17 9.78 -5.27
CA PHE A 84 0.50 9.23 -6.58
C PHE A 84 0.37 10.26 -7.69
N GLU A 85 -0.75 10.99 -7.70
CA GLU A 85 -1.04 12.00 -8.71
C GLU A 85 -0.03 13.15 -8.71
N ILE A 86 0.55 13.48 -7.55
CA ILE A 86 1.53 14.56 -7.40
C ILE A 86 2.93 14.12 -7.86
N PHE A 87 3.38 12.94 -7.44
CA PHE A 87 4.79 12.55 -7.58
C PHE A 87 5.09 11.51 -8.66
N PHE A 88 4.09 10.73 -9.06
CA PHE A 88 4.32 9.50 -9.83
C PHE A 88 3.52 9.42 -11.13
N LYS A 89 2.53 10.31 -11.31
CA LYS A 89 1.80 10.40 -12.57
C LYS A 89 2.67 11.07 -13.63
N GLU A 90 3.08 10.31 -14.63
CA GLU A 90 3.67 10.91 -15.82
C GLU A 90 2.60 11.73 -16.55
N GLU A 91 2.87 13.01 -16.81
CA GLU A 91 2.06 13.77 -17.77
C GLU A 91 2.12 13.03 -19.11
N LYS A 92 0.95 12.68 -19.66
CA LYS A 92 0.86 12.10 -21.00
C LYS A 92 1.55 13.06 -21.96
N LYS A 93 2.71 12.65 -22.49
CA LYS A 93 3.44 13.35 -23.55
C LYS A 93 2.57 13.39 -24.81
N GLY A 94 1.68 14.38 -24.87
CA GLY A 94 1.05 14.81 -26.12
C GLY A 94 2.13 15.40 -27.03
N PHE A 95 1.92 15.24 -28.34
CA PHE A 95 2.82 15.51 -29.47
C PHE A 95 3.48 16.92 -29.58
N PHE A 96 3.43 17.76 -28.54
CA PHE A 96 3.97 19.13 -28.49
C PHE A 96 5.03 19.36 -27.38
N SER A 97 5.56 18.32 -26.73
CA SER A 97 6.36 18.46 -25.49
C SER A 97 7.83 18.92 -25.64
N LYS A 98 8.26 19.48 -26.77
CA LYS A 98 9.67 19.89 -26.95
C LYS A 98 10.10 21.17 -26.20
N ILE A 99 9.23 21.83 -25.42
CA ILE A 99 9.54 23.13 -24.81
C ILE A 99 9.34 23.23 -23.28
N LEU A 100 8.81 22.21 -22.60
CA LEU A 100 8.64 22.26 -21.13
C LEU A 100 9.59 21.26 -20.46
N GLY A 101 10.73 21.79 -20.01
CA GLY A 101 11.66 21.08 -19.13
C GLY A 101 10.98 20.68 -17.82
N SER A 102 11.33 19.48 -17.34
CA SER A 102 11.01 18.88 -16.03
C SER A 102 9.79 19.49 -15.32
N SER A 103 8.65 18.79 -15.32
CA SER A 103 7.51 19.11 -14.45
C SER A 103 7.95 19.05 -12.98
N LYS A 104 8.50 20.16 -12.47
CA LYS A 104 8.83 20.32 -11.05
C LYS A 104 7.50 20.49 -10.32
N VAL A 105 7.28 19.66 -9.31
CA VAL A 105 6.17 19.80 -8.36
C VAL A 105 6.21 21.22 -7.79
N SER A 106 5.09 21.94 -7.83
CA SER A 106 5.01 23.31 -7.31
C SER A 106 5.07 23.33 -5.78
N GLU A 107 5.46 24.46 -5.17
CA GLU A 107 5.46 24.62 -3.71
C GLU A 107 4.08 24.34 -3.09
N MET A 108 3.01 24.79 -3.74
CA MET A 108 1.64 24.52 -3.31
C MET A 108 1.30 23.01 -3.34
N GLU A 109 1.77 22.28 -4.34
CA GLU A 109 1.60 20.82 -4.41
C GLU A 109 2.45 20.09 -3.36
N LEU A 110 3.65 20.60 -3.05
CA LEU A 110 4.48 20.07 -1.96
C LEU A 110 3.79 20.25 -0.60
N ASP A 111 3.16 21.39 -0.35
CA ASP A 111 2.43 21.61 0.91
C ASP A 111 1.19 20.72 1.02
N LYS A 112 0.45 20.53 -0.08
CA LYS A 112 -0.64 19.51 -0.14
C LYS A 112 -0.11 18.10 0.11
N ALA A 113 1.03 17.75 -0.49
CA ALA A 113 1.66 16.46 -0.32
C ALA A 113 2.06 16.20 1.13
N LYS A 114 2.60 17.18 1.86
CA LYS A 114 2.92 17.03 3.29
C LYS A 114 1.66 16.72 4.12
N LEU A 115 0.55 17.39 3.83
CA LEU A 115 -0.73 17.12 4.49
C LEU A 115 -1.23 15.70 4.19
N TYR A 116 -1.29 15.31 2.91
CA TYR A 116 -1.71 13.97 2.51
C TYR A 116 -0.78 12.87 3.04
N TYR A 117 0.51 13.14 3.15
CA TYR A 117 1.48 12.23 3.75
C TYR A 117 1.19 12.00 5.22
N SER A 118 0.85 13.05 5.98
CA SER A 118 0.46 12.90 7.39
C SER A 118 -0.79 12.05 7.57
N GLU A 119 -1.80 12.22 6.71
CA GLU A 119 -3.01 11.36 6.71
C GLU A 119 -2.65 9.90 6.43
N LEU A 120 -1.87 9.67 5.37
CA LEU A 120 -1.45 8.33 4.96
C LEU A 120 -0.56 7.66 6.01
N GLU A 121 0.26 8.42 6.73
CA GLU A 121 1.12 7.90 7.79
C GLU A 121 0.29 7.31 8.94
N GLU A 122 -0.77 7.98 9.37
CA GLU A 122 -1.68 7.47 10.40
C GLU A 122 -2.38 6.20 9.93
N THR A 123 -2.95 6.19 8.72
CA THR A 123 -3.56 4.98 8.14
C THR A 123 -2.54 3.86 7.98
N THR A 124 -1.28 4.17 7.67
CA THR A 124 -0.19 3.17 7.60
C THR A 124 0.07 2.55 8.96
N LYS A 125 0.15 3.35 10.03
CA LYS A 125 0.33 2.85 11.41
C LYS A 125 -0.82 1.89 11.78
N GLU A 126 -2.05 2.26 11.48
CA GLU A 126 -3.24 1.43 11.71
C GLU A 126 -3.19 0.12 10.91
N LEU A 127 -2.89 0.19 9.60
CA LEU A 127 -2.77 -0.99 8.73
C LEU A 127 -1.68 -1.94 9.21
N LEU A 128 -0.49 -1.43 9.56
CA LEU A 128 0.60 -2.25 10.08
C LEU A 128 0.25 -2.91 11.42
N LYS A 129 -0.53 -2.24 12.27
CA LYS A 129 -1.05 -2.83 13.52
C LYS A 129 -2.07 -3.94 13.24
N ALA A 130 -2.96 -3.76 12.27
CA ALA A 130 -3.93 -4.77 11.84
C ALA A 130 -3.24 -5.99 11.23
N LEU A 131 -2.25 -5.79 10.35
CA LEU A 131 -1.43 -6.85 9.78
C LEU A 131 -0.65 -7.61 10.87
N GLY A 132 -0.05 -6.92 11.83
CA GLY A 132 0.67 -7.57 12.94
C GLY A 132 -0.25 -8.36 13.87
N SER A 133 -1.47 -7.89 14.09
CA SER A 133 -2.48 -8.63 14.85
C SER A 133 -2.93 -9.88 14.11
N SER A 134 -3.10 -9.78 12.79
CA SER A 134 -3.43 -10.91 11.92
C SER A 134 -2.30 -11.94 11.89
N GLU A 135 -1.05 -11.49 11.76
CA GLU A 135 0.15 -12.35 11.80
C GLU A 135 0.22 -13.16 13.10
N ARG A 136 0.08 -12.52 14.27
CA ARG A 136 0.07 -13.22 15.56
C ARG A 136 -1.04 -14.26 15.66
N ARG A 137 -2.24 -13.93 15.18
CA ARG A 137 -3.39 -14.84 15.17
C ARG A 137 -3.13 -16.04 14.27
N ILE A 138 -2.68 -15.81 13.04
CA ILE A 138 -2.31 -16.86 12.07
C ILE A 138 -1.22 -17.76 12.68
N GLY A 139 -0.19 -17.18 13.29
CA GLY A 139 0.89 -17.91 13.94
C GLY A 139 0.41 -18.87 15.04
N ALA A 140 -0.61 -18.47 15.80
CA ALA A 140 -1.19 -19.28 16.87
C ALA A 140 -2.16 -20.39 16.39
N LEU A 141 -2.62 -20.35 15.13
CA LEU A 141 -3.51 -21.38 14.60
C LEU A 141 -2.74 -22.67 14.24
N PRO A 142 -3.33 -23.87 14.41
CA PRO A 142 -2.71 -25.10 13.94
C PRO A 142 -2.70 -25.17 12.41
N GLU A 143 -1.75 -25.91 11.83
CA GLU A 143 -1.65 -26.16 10.37
C GLU A 143 -2.95 -26.71 9.78
N SER A 144 -3.70 -27.49 10.57
CA SER A 144 -5.00 -28.05 10.18
C SER A 144 -6.05 -27.03 9.75
N LYS A 145 -5.88 -25.75 10.08
CA LYS A 145 -6.76 -24.68 9.62
C LYS A 145 -6.48 -24.19 8.20
N PHE A 146 -5.37 -24.58 7.59
CA PHE A 146 -4.92 -24.10 6.28
C PHE A 146 -5.17 -25.12 5.15
N TYR A 147 -5.41 -26.39 5.50
CA TYR A 147 -5.80 -27.46 4.60
C TYR A 147 -7.26 -27.33 4.12
#